data_AF-A0AA50HTM3-F1
#
_entry.id   AF-A0AA50HTM3-F1
#
_cell.length_a   1.000
_cell.length_b   1.000
_cell.length_c   1.000
_cell.angle_alpha   90.00
_cell.angle_beta   90.00
_cell.angle_gamma   90.00
#
_symmetry.space_group_name_H-M   'P 1'
#
loop_
_entity.id
_entity.type
_entity.pdbx_description
1 polymer ?
#
loop_
_entity_poly.entity_id
_entity_poly.type
_entity_poly.pdbx_seq_one_letter_code
_entity_poly.pdbx_strand_id
1 'polypeptide(L)'
;MSIDGTEELPPAEEDFIVFPPQIILMPNQLQAVRVVWVGDSAPSKELPYRIIAEQVPVEAIERTIDQPVEDRIVDIKVLFKYLGTIYITPPNASSKVILDSAESLVSEDGIKKLVLNFENQGTAHKLLTGLEINLISEGKTVTLSGDEQLKGVIGENILAGNKRRFVLPWPKELPVGPVTATFTTN
;
A
#
# COMPACT_ATOMS: atom_id res chain seq x y z
N MET A 1 3.22 -7.62 -4.59
CA MET A 1 3.09 -7.20 -3.18
C MET A 1 3.28 -8.40 -2.29
N SER A 2 4.23 -8.30 -1.37
CA SER A 2 4.60 -9.34 -0.42
C SER A 2 3.66 -9.38 0.78
N ILE A 3 3.80 -10.42 1.60
CA ILE A 3 2.93 -10.68 2.76
C ILE A 3 2.95 -9.54 3.79
N ASP A 4 4.05 -8.83 3.89
CA ASP A 4 4.33 -7.82 4.93
C ASP A 4 3.81 -6.42 4.61
N GLY A 5 3.54 -6.10 3.35
CA GLY A 5 3.57 -4.68 2.99
C GLY A 5 4.08 -4.42 1.60
N THR A 6 5.21 -5.06 1.32
CA THR A 6 6.19 -4.50 0.42
C THR A 6 5.74 -4.64 -1.03
N GLU A 7 5.78 -3.52 -1.75
CA GLU A 7 5.49 -3.50 -3.18
C GLU A 7 6.75 -3.80 -3.98
N GLU A 8 6.59 -4.71 -4.93
CA GLU A 8 7.55 -4.90 -6.00
C GLU A 8 6.96 -4.24 -7.24
N LEU A 9 7.76 -3.41 -7.90
CA LEU A 9 7.36 -2.62 -9.06
C LEU A 9 8.19 -3.05 -10.27
N PRO A 10 7.96 -4.26 -10.81
CA PRO A 10 8.61 -4.67 -12.04
C PRO A 10 8.20 -3.74 -13.20
N PRO A 11 9.05 -3.60 -14.24
CA PRO A 11 8.70 -2.87 -15.45
C PRO A 11 7.40 -3.41 -16.07
N ALA A 12 6.56 -2.51 -16.56
CA ALA A 12 5.22 -2.80 -17.10
C ALA A 12 4.92 -1.99 -18.38
N GLU A 13 5.96 -1.50 -19.06
CA GLU A 13 5.85 -0.65 -20.25
C GLU A 13 5.24 -1.39 -21.45
N GLU A 14 5.32 -2.72 -21.47
CA GLU A 14 4.72 -3.54 -22.54
C GLU A 14 3.19 -3.61 -22.44
N ASP A 15 2.64 -3.39 -21.25
CA ASP A 15 1.21 -3.48 -20.96
C ASP A 15 0.46 -2.16 -21.18
N PHE A 16 1.18 -1.04 -21.31
CA PHE A 16 0.60 0.30 -21.36
C PHE A 16 1.23 1.21 -22.41
N ILE A 17 0.39 1.99 -23.08
CA ILE A 17 0.83 3.16 -23.85
C ILE A 17 0.51 4.42 -23.03
N VAL A 18 1.55 5.17 -22.65
CA VAL A 18 1.45 6.42 -21.89
C VAL A 18 1.88 7.60 -22.76
N PHE A 19 1.03 8.62 -22.91
CA PHE A 19 1.32 9.77 -23.75
C PHE A 19 0.76 11.10 -23.21
N PRO A 20 1.54 12.19 -23.19
CA PRO A 20 2.98 12.22 -23.44
C PRO A 20 3.73 11.56 -22.27
N PRO A 21 4.87 10.88 -22.52
CA PRO A 21 5.66 10.26 -21.46
C PRO A 21 6.42 11.29 -20.61
N GLN A 22 6.67 12.49 -21.15
CA GLN A 22 7.32 13.59 -20.47
C GLN A 22 6.73 14.93 -20.92
N ILE A 23 6.63 15.88 -20.00
CA ILE A 23 6.14 17.22 -20.27
C ILE A 23 6.84 18.25 -19.38
N ILE A 24 7.00 19.48 -19.90
CA ILE A 24 7.31 20.66 -19.09
C ILE A 24 5.98 21.26 -18.60
N LEU A 25 5.78 21.26 -17.28
CA LEU A 25 4.58 21.80 -16.66
C LEU A 25 4.89 23.15 -16.00
N MET A 26 4.24 24.22 -16.46
CA MET A 26 4.38 25.54 -15.85
C MET A 26 3.56 25.66 -14.55
N PRO A 27 3.86 26.64 -13.67
CA PRO A 27 3.07 26.87 -12.47
C PRO A 27 1.57 27.04 -12.78
N ASN A 28 0.72 26.35 -12.01
CA ASN A 28 -0.73 26.31 -12.17
C ASN A 28 -1.24 25.73 -13.50
N GLN A 29 -0.37 25.13 -14.32
CA GLN A 29 -0.78 24.43 -15.53
C GLN A 29 -1.30 23.03 -15.19
N LEU A 30 -2.34 22.60 -15.92
CA LEU A 30 -2.85 21.23 -15.88
C LEU A 30 -2.56 20.56 -17.22
N GLN A 31 -2.05 19.33 -17.16
CA GLN A 31 -1.84 18.50 -18.34
C GLN A 31 -2.60 17.18 -18.19
N ALA A 32 -3.37 16.83 -19.21
CA ALA A 32 -3.93 15.48 -19.34
C ALA A 32 -2.87 14.52 -19.91
N VAL A 33 -2.70 13.37 -19.26
CA VAL A 33 -1.89 12.24 -19.75
C VAL A 33 -2.85 11.12 -20.14
N ARG A 34 -2.68 10.60 -21.35
CA ARG A 34 -3.43 9.44 -21.84
C ARG A 34 -2.70 8.18 -21.43
N VAL A 35 -3.44 7.25 -20.82
CA VAL A 35 -2.96 5.92 -20.45
C VAL A 35 -3.88 4.91 -21.13
N VAL A 36 -3.31 4.01 -21.92
CA VAL A 36 -4.04 2.98 -22.67
C VAL A 36 -3.51 1.61 -22.29
N TRP A 37 -4.39 0.73 -21.81
CA TRP A 37 -4.09 -0.67 -21.59
C TRP A 37 -3.98 -1.42 -22.93
N VAL A 38 -2.87 -2.13 -23.12
CA VAL A 38 -2.59 -2.99 -24.29
C VAL A 38 -2.12 -4.40 -23.91
N GLY A 39 -2.11 -4.72 -22.61
CA GLY A 39 -1.82 -6.06 -22.10
C GLY A 39 -2.95 -7.06 -22.35
N ASP A 40 -3.02 -8.11 -21.52
CA ASP A 40 -4.04 -9.15 -21.63
C ASP A 40 -5.47 -8.58 -21.69
N SER A 41 -6.19 -8.93 -22.76
CA SER A 41 -7.57 -8.47 -22.99
C SER A 41 -8.60 -9.13 -22.08
N ALA A 42 -8.26 -10.25 -21.44
CA ALA A 42 -9.20 -11.04 -20.63
C ALA A 42 -8.51 -11.64 -19.38
N PRO A 43 -7.96 -10.80 -18.49
CA PRO A 43 -7.28 -11.30 -17.30
C PRO A 43 -8.27 -12.04 -16.39
N SER A 44 -7.82 -13.16 -15.81
CA SER A 44 -8.67 -14.00 -14.93
C SER A 44 -8.96 -13.38 -13.56
N LYS A 45 -8.16 -12.39 -13.16
CA LYS A 45 -8.30 -11.60 -11.94
C LYS A 45 -7.79 -10.19 -12.19
N GLU A 46 -8.13 -9.29 -11.29
CA GLU A 46 -7.66 -7.92 -11.33
C GLU A 46 -6.13 -7.83 -11.30
N LEU A 47 -5.58 -6.99 -12.17
CA LEU A 47 -4.15 -6.71 -12.26
C LEU A 47 -3.86 -5.31 -11.66
N PRO A 48 -3.06 -5.22 -10.58
CA PRO A 48 -2.72 -3.96 -9.95
C PRO A 48 -1.41 -3.38 -10.50
N TYR A 49 -1.44 -2.11 -10.88
CA TYR A 49 -0.30 -1.36 -11.40
C TYR A 49 -0.13 -0.03 -10.66
N ARG A 50 1.10 0.48 -10.68
CA ARG A 50 1.42 1.86 -10.26
C ARG A 50 1.65 2.72 -11.48
N ILE A 51 1.00 3.89 -11.53
CA ILE A 51 1.38 4.95 -12.45
C ILE A 51 2.28 5.93 -11.68
N ILE A 52 3.49 6.13 -12.19
CA ILE A 52 4.52 6.90 -11.52
C ILE A 52 4.75 8.18 -12.32
N ALA A 53 4.54 9.33 -11.68
CA ALA A 53 4.90 10.63 -12.23
C ALA A 53 6.02 11.22 -11.38
N GLU A 54 7.19 11.42 -11.97
CA GLU A 54 8.39 11.90 -11.28
C GLU A 54 8.91 13.20 -11.88
N GLN A 55 9.43 14.06 -11.02
CA GLN A 55 10.11 15.28 -11.44
C GLN A 55 11.57 14.95 -11.80
N VAL A 56 12.00 15.44 -12.96
CA VAL A 56 13.38 15.34 -13.40
C VAL A 56 14.11 16.67 -13.07
N PRO A 57 15.30 16.64 -12.44
CA PRO A 57 16.08 17.86 -12.18
C PRO A 57 16.43 18.62 -13.45
N VAL A 58 16.29 19.96 -13.43
CA VAL A 58 16.59 20.83 -14.59
C VAL A 58 18.10 21.16 -14.70
N GLU A 59 18.87 20.91 -13.65
CA GLU A 59 20.23 21.45 -13.47
C GLU A 59 21.34 20.71 -14.24
N ALA A 60 20.97 19.83 -15.18
CA ALA A 60 21.89 19.34 -16.20
C ALA A 60 22.19 20.40 -17.29
N ILE A 61 21.57 21.60 -17.23
CA ILE A 61 21.67 22.60 -18.30
C ILE A 61 22.55 23.81 -17.92
N GLU A 62 22.70 24.19 -16.65
CA GLU A 62 23.52 25.37 -16.30
C GLU A 62 24.18 25.28 -14.92
N ARG A 63 25.48 24.95 -14.86
CA ARG A 63 26.38 25.42 -13.79
C ARG A 63 27.79 25.61 -14.36
N THR A 64 28.08 26.79 -14.90
CA THR A 64 29.45 27.30 -15.11
C THR A 64 29.59 28.63 -14.39
N ILE A 65 29.84 28.61 -13.08
CA ILE A 65 30.40 29.77 -12.37
C ILE A 65 31.43 29.26 -11.37
N ASP A 66 32.71 29.43 -11.70
CA ASP A 66 33.84 29.24 -10.81
C ASP A 66 33.78 30.29 -9.68
N GLN A 67 33.45 29.88 -8.45
CA GLN A 67 33.68 30.68 -7.24
C GLN A 67 34.55 29.91 -6.24
N PRO A 68 35.49 30.58 -5.53
CA PRO A 68 36.33 29.93 -4.53
C PRO A 68 35.50 29.50 -3.32
N VAL A 69 35.69 28.25 -2.90
CA VAL A 69 34.95 27.60 -1.82
C VAL A 69 35.64 27.91 -0.48
N GLU A 70 35.17 28.91 0.27
CA GLU A 70 35.56 29.10 1.67
C GLU A 70 34.42 28.98 2.69
N ASP A 71 33.19 28.66 2.27
CA ASP A 71 32.10 28.28 3.16
C ASP A 71 31.47 26.96 2.71
N ARG A 72 31.25 26.04 3.67
CA ARG A 72 30.54 24.78 3.41
C ARG A 72 29.06 25.06 3.17
N ILE A 73 28.69 25.37 1.93
CA ILE A 73 27.30 25.52 1.50
C ILE A 73 26.71 24.12 1.30
N VAL A 74 25.68 23.77 2.08
CA VAL A 74 24.88 22.55 1.85
C VAL A 74 23.70 22.90 0.95
N ASP A 75 23.69 22.32 -0.26
CA ASP A 75 22.59 22.44 -1.23
C ASP A 75 21.68 21.20 -1.10
N ILE A 76 20.45 21.38 -0.60
CA ILE A 76 19.45 20.30 -0.46
C ILE A 76 18.40 20.46 -1.55
N LYS A 77 18.26 19.44 -2.40
CA LYS A 77 17.26 19.39 -3.47
C LYS A 77 16.18 18.37 -3.14
N VAL A 78 14.93 18.80 -3.25
CA VAL A 78 13.76 17.94 -3.03
C VAL A 78 13.07 17.73 -4.38
N LEU A 79 12.92 16.48 -4.77
CA LEU A 79 12.19 16.07 -5.98
C LEU A 79 10.92 15.34 -5.57
N PHE A 80 9.85 15.57 -6.32
CA PHE A 80 8.57 14.90 -6.07
C PHE A 80 8.40 13.68 -6.97
N LYS A 81 7.92 12.60 -6.35
CA LYS A 81 7.47 11.38 -7.02
C LYS A 81 6.04 11.09 -6.57
N TYR A 82 5.11 11.09 -7.51
CA TYR A 82 3.70 10.78 -7.28
C TYR A 82 3.42 9.35 -7.74
N LEU A 83 2.79 8.56 -6.88
CA LEU A 83 2.38 7.19 -7.16
C LEU A 83 0.86 7.14 -7.20
N GLY A 84 0.30 6.97 -8.39
CA GLY A 84 -1.09 6.60 -8.59
C GLY A 84 -1.25 5.07 -8.64
N THR A 85 -2.49 4.60 -8.53
CA THR A 85 -2.83 3.19 -8.70
C THR A 85 -3.75 3.02 -9.89
N ILE A 86 -3.51 1.99 -10.69
CA ILE A 86 -4.38 1.56 -11.79
C ILE A 86 -4.73 0.10 -11.54
N TYR A 87 -6.01 -0.24 -11.65
CA TYR A 87 -6.47 -1.62 -11.59
C TYR A 87 -7.10 -1.98 -12.93
N ILE A 88 -6.61 -3.04 -13.56
CA ILE A 88 -7.26 -3.64 -14.72
C ILE A 88 -8.19 -4.73 -14.19
N THR A 89 -9.47 -4.40 -14.06
CA THR A 89 -10.45 -5.25 -13.39
C THR A 89 -11.29 -5.99 -14.43
N PRO A 90 -11.27 -7.34 -14.48
CA PRO A 90 -12.12 -8.08 -15.40
C PRO A 90 -13.60 -7.98 -14.99
N PRO A 91 -14.54 -8.24 -15.92
CA PRO A 91 -15.96 -8.27 -15.61
C PRO A 91 -16.25 -9.26 -14.48
N ASN A 92 -17.15 -8.88 -13.56
CA ASN A 92 -17.56 -9.69 -12.41
C ASN A 92 -16.44 -10.02 -11.40
N ALA A 93 -15.31 -9.32 -11.45
CA ALA A 93 -14.29 -9.45 -10.41
C ALA A 93 -14.88 -9.07 -9.04
N SER A 94 -14.55 -9.84 -8.01
CA SER A 94 -15.07 -9.61 -6.65
C SER A 94 -14.02 -9.93 -5.61
N SER A 95 -14.03 -9.18 -4.51
CA SER A 95 -13.16 -9.46 -3.37
C SER A 95 -13.77 -10.54 -2.47
N LYS A 96 -12.93 -11.38 -1.87
CA LYS A 96 -13.35 -12.32 -0.82
C LYS A 96 -12.24 -12.45 0.21
N VAL A 97 -12.23 -11.53 1.18
CA VAL A 97 -11.24 -11.54 2.26
C VAL A 97 -11.71 -12.47 3.37
N ILE A 98 -10.78 -13.28 3.87
CA ILE A 98 -10.93 -14.07 5.09
C ILE A 98 -9.80 -13.70 6.07
N LEU A 99 -10.03 -13.96 7.34
CA LEU A 99 -8.99 -13.93 8.37
C LEU A 99 -8.52 -15.36 8.59
N ASP A 100 -7.30 -15.67 8.15
CA ASP A 100 -6.68 -16.99 8.15
C ASP A 100 -6.20 -17.37 9.56
N SER A 101 -5.54 -16.44 10.26
CA SER A 101 -5.17 -16.63 11.66
C SER A 101 -5.04 -15.32 12.45
N ALA A 102 -5.16 -15.45 13.77
CA ALA A 102 -4.84 -14.42 14.75
C ALA A 102 -3.97 -15.03 15.86
N GLU A 103 -2.82 -14.43 16.13
CA GLU A 103 -1.80 -15.02 17.00
C GLU A 103 -1.12 -13.97 17.87
N SER A 104 -0.66 -14.38 19.05
CA SER A 104 0.23 -13.55 19.87
C SER A 104 1.69 -13.76 19.46
N LEU A 105 2.42 -12.67 19.23
CA LEU A 105 3.86 -12.66 18.99
C LEU A 105 4.55 -11.87 20.09
N VAL A 106 5.66 -12.39 20.62
CA VAL A 106 6.56 -11.62 21.50
C VAL A 106 7.71 -11.11 20.66
N SER A 107 7.88 -9.80 20.58
CA SER A 107 9.00 -9.15 19.89
C SER A 107 10.32 -9.39 20.64
N GLU A 108 11.45 -9.18 19.99
CA GLU A 108 12.78 -9.29 20.64
C GLU A 108 12.90 -8.43 21.91
N ASP A 109 12.26 -7.26 21.93
CA ASP A 109 12.20 -6.35 23.07
C ASP A 109 11.24 -6.80 24.20
N GLY A 110 10.67 -8.01 24.12
CA GLY A 110 9.70 -8.54 25.08
C GLY A 110 8.28 -7.96 24.95
N ILE A 111 8.05 -7.07 23.98
CA ILE A 111 6.74 -6.45 23.73
C ILE A 111 5.81 -7.44 23.03
N LYS A 112 4.61 -7.64 23.59
CA LYS A 112 3.56 -8.49 23.01
C LYS A 112 2.82 -7.77 21.89
N LYS A 113 2.63 -8.47 20.78
CA LYS A 113 1.98 -7.99 19.56
C LYS A 113 0.90 -8.97 19.11
N LEU A 114 -0.14 -8.44 18.49
CA LEU A 114 -1.18 -9.21 17.82
C LEU A 114 -0.82 -9.33 16.34
N VAL A 115 -0.72 -10.55 15.84
CA VAL A 115 -0.49 -10.84 14.42
C VAL A 115 -1.80 -11.27 13.80
N LEU A 116 -2.18 -10.64 12.69
CA LEU A 116 -3.38 -10.96 11.92
C LEU A 116 -2.96 -11.33 10.50
N ASN A 117 -3.34 -12.52 10.05
CA ASN A 117 -3.09 -12.97 8.68
C ASN A 117 -4.41 -12.98 7.92
N PHE A 118 -4.54 -12.13 6.91
CA PHE A 118 -5.67 -12.09 6.00
C PHE A 118 -5.30 -12.71 4.66
N GLU A 119 -6.29 -13.27 3.99
CA GLU A 119 -6.17 -13.79 2.63
C GLU A 119 -7.34 -13.29 1.80
N ASN A 120 -7.06 -12.68 0.64
CA ASN A 120 -8.09 -12.37 -0.34
C ASN A 120 -8.19 -13.51 -1.35
N GLN A 121 -9.18 -14.38 -1.16
CA GLN A 121 -9.52 -15.50 -2.05
C GLN A 121 -10.34 -15.05 -3.28
N GLY A 122 -10.58 -13.75 -3.43
CA GLY A 122 -11.32 -13.17 -4.54
C GLY A 122 -10.45 -12.85 -5.75
N THR A 123 -11.11 -12.35 -6.79
CA THR A 123 -10.52 -11.91 -8.05
C THR A 123 -10.37 -10.39 -8.17
N ALA A 124 -10.85 -9.61 -7.21
CA ALA A 124 -10.60 -8.16 -7.08
C ALA A 124 -9.99 -7.82 -5.72
N HIS A 125 -9.25 -6.72 -5.63
CA HIS A 125 -8.71 -6.21 -4.38
C HIS A 125 -9.80 -5.81 -3.38
N LYS A 126 -9.43 -5.73 -2.09
CA LYS A 126 -10.28 -5.18 -1.02
C LYS A 126 -9.51 -4.15 -0.23
N LEU A 127 -10.07 -2.95 -0.16
CA LEU A 127 -9.65 -1.93 0.78
C LEU A 127 -10.32 -2.19 2.14
N LEU A 128 -9.55 -2.33 3.20
CA LEU A 128 -10.04 -2.61 4.56
C LEU A 128 -10.61 -1.35 5.24
N THR A 129 -11.60 -0.73 4.63
CA THR A 129 -12.32 0.42 5.21
C THR A 129 -13.42 -0.04 6.17
N GLY A 130 -13.71 0.77 7.19
CA GLY A 130 -14.71 0.42 8.20
C GLY A 130 -14.40 -0.92 8.89
N LEU A 131 -13.10 -1.23 9.05
CA LEU A 131 -12.66 -2.48 9.65
C LEU A 131 -13.00 -2.49 11.15
N GLU A 132 -13.63 -3.55 11.61
CA GLU A 132 -13.78 -3.88 13.02
C GLU A 132 -13.27 -5.30 13.25
N ILE A 133 -12.53 -5.50 14.34
CA ILE A 133 -11.96 -6.79 14.69
C ILE A 133 -12.40 -7.17 16.10
N ASN A 134 -13.17 -8.25 16.20
CA ASN A 134 -13.61 -8.81 17.46
C ASN A 134 -12.61 -9.90 17.89
N LEU A 135 -11.99 -9.70 19.05
CA LEU A 135 -10.97 -10.58 19.62
C LEU A 135 -11.51 -11.25 20.88
N ILE A 136 -11.26 -12.55 21.01
CA ILE A 136 -11.64 -13.35 22.17
C ILE A 136 -10.41 -14.08 22.71
N SER A 137 -10.10 -13.88 23.98
CA SER A 137 -9.00 -14.55 24.69
C SER A 137 -9.40 -14.80 26.14
N GLU A 138 -9.19 -16.03 26.63
CA GLU A 138 -9.54 -16.45 28.00
C GLU A 138 -10.97 -16.05 28.45
N GLY A 139 -11.93 -16.08 27.52
CA GLY A 139 -13.33 -15.70 27.79
C GLY A 139 -13.60 -14.19 27.83
N LYS A 140 -12.59 -13.34 27.70
CA LYS A 140 -12.76 -11.89 27.54
C LYS A 140 -12.81 -11.50 26.06
N THR A 141 -13.76 -10.62 25.73
CA THR A 141 -13.96 -10.10 24.37
C THR A 141 -13.56 -8.63 24.31
N VAL A 142 -12.87 -8.24 23.24
CA VAL A 142 -12.48 -6.85 22.94
C VAL A 142 -12.70 -6.61 21.45
N THR A 143 -13.36 -5.50 21.11
CA THR A 143 -13.53 -5.06 19.72
C THR A 143 -12.56 -3.92 19.44
N LEU A 144 -11.72 -4.09 18.42
CA LEU A 144 -10.86 -3.03 17.89
C LEU A 144 -11.57 -2.35 16.73
N SER A 145 -11.62 -1.03 16.75
CA SER A 145 -12.26 -0.22 15.70
C SER A 145 -11.59 1.16 15.57
N GLY A 146 -11.76 1.77 14.40
CA GLY A 146 -11.26 3.11 14.13
C GLY A 146 -9.74 3.20 13.94
N ASP A 147 -9.31 4.40 13.52
CA ASP A 147 -7.95 4.63 13.01
C ASP A 147 -6.86 4.48 14.06
N GLU A 148 -7.17 4.77 15.33
CA GLU A 148 -6.19 4.71 16.42
C GLU A 148 -5.84 3.26 16.79
N GLN A 149 -6.86 2.40 16.96
CA GLN A 149 -6.68 1.02 17.39
C GLN A 149 -6.25 0.09 16.24
N LEU A 150 -6.65 0.41 15.01
CA LEU A 150 -6.35 -0.38 13.81
C LEU A 150 -5.32 0.29 12.90
N LYS A 151 -4.53 1.22 13.44
CA LYS A 151 -3.47 1.91 12.71
C LYS A 151 -2.54 0.91 12.03
N GLY A 152 -2.34 1.08 10.72
CA GLY A 152 -1.49 0.20 9.90
C GLY A 152 -2.21 -1.04 9.36
N VAL A 153 -3.52 -1.16 9.56
CA VAL A 153 -4.37 -2.20 8.96
C VAL A 153 -5.61 -1.59 8.31
N ILE A 154 -6.25 -0.65 8.99
CA ILE A 154 -7.40 0.06 8.42
C ILE A 154 -6.97 0.89 7.21
N GLY A 155 -7.75 0.79 6.14
CA GLY A 155 -7.44 1.43 4.87
C GLY A 155 -6.32 0.75 4.06
N GLU A 156 -5.74 -0.34 4.55
CA GLU A 156 -4.78 -1.13 3.76
C GLU A 156 -5.50 -1.94 2.68
N ASN A 157 -4.75 -2.25 1.62
CA ASN A 157 -5.27 -3.01 0.48
C ASN A 157 -4.81 -4.48 0.52
N ILE A 158 -5.71 -5.39 0.21
CA ILE A 158 -5.38 -6.81 -0.04
C ILE A 158 -5.71 -7.15 -1.49
N LEU A 159 -4.67 -7.31 -2.30
CA LEU A 159 -4.79 -7.63 -3.73
C LEU A 159 -5.41 -9.00 -3.98
N ALA A 160 -5.97 -9.20 -5.17
CA ALA A 160 -6.63 -10.44 -5.58
C ALA A 160 -5.69 -11.67 -5.52
N GLY A 161 -6.07 -12.66 -4.72
CA GLY A 161 -5.30 -13.88 -4.50
C GLY A 161 -4.10 -13.73 -3.56
N ASN A 162 -3.91 -12.57 -2.92
CA ASN A 162 -2.77 -12.32 -2.04
C ASN A 162 -3.11 -12.53 -0.56
N LYS A 163 -2.07 -12.84 0.22
CA LYS A 163 -2.09 -12.82 1.69
C LYS A 163 -1.44 -11.56 2.23
N ARG A 164 -1.90 -11.10 3.39
CA ARG A 164 -1.33 -9.99 4.13
C ARG A 164 -1.23 -10.31 5.61
N ARG A 165 -0.07 -10.00 6.20
CA ARG A 165 0.22 -10.11 7.61
C ARG A 165 0.31 -8.70 8.19
N PHE A 166 -0.51 -8.44 9.17
CA PHE A 166 -0.45 -7.21 9.95
C PHE A 166 0.00 -7.50 11.37
N VAL A 167 0.74 -6.55 11.93
CA VAL A 167 1.26 -6.65 13.30
C VAL A 167 0.80 -5.41 14.07
N LEU A 168 -0.09 -5.62 15.03
CA LEU A 168 -0.66 -4.59 15.88
C LEU A 168 -0.09 -4.69 17.30
N PRO A 169 -0.10 -3.60 18.08
CA PRO A 169 0.07 -3.68 19.52
C PRO A 169 -0.97 -4.62 20.14
N TRP A 170 -0.57 -5.39 21.16
CA TRP A 170 -1.55 -6.21 21.89
C TRP A 170 -2.54 -5.30 22.65
N PRO A 171 -3.87 -5.53 22.55
CA PRO A 171 -4.86 -4.71 23.26
C PRO A 171 -4.70 -4.83 24.77
N LYS A 172 -4.63 -3.70 25.50
CA LYS A 172 -4.36 -3.68 26.95
C LYS A 172 -5.43 -4.41 27.75
N GLU A 173 -6.65 -4.39 27.25
CA GLU A 173 -7.81 -4.99 27.89
C GLU A 173 -7.89 -6.51 27.65
N LEU A 174 -7.17 -7.06 26.66
CA LEU A 174 -7.28 -8.47 26.30
C LEU A 174 -6.23 -9.30 27.05
N PRO A 175 -6.61 -10.38 27.78
CA PRO A 175 -5.67 -11.27 28.43
C PRO A 175 -4.77 -11.93 27.39
N VAL A 176 -3.48 -12.06 27.70
CA VAL A 176 -2.53 -12.63 26.75
C VAL A 176 -2.64 -14.15 26.79
N GLY A 177 -3.06 -14.73 25.67
CA GLY A 177 -3.20 -16.18 25.49
C GLY A 177 -3.60 -16.51 24.06
N PRO A 178 -4.05 -17.76 23.82
CA PRO A 178 -4.67 -18.13 22.55
C PRO A 178 -5.83 -17.18 22.22
N VAL A 179 -5.75 -16.54 21.06
CA VAL A 179 -6.73 -15.54 20.61
C VAL A 179 -7.52 -16.07 19.44
N THR A 180 -8.83 -15.86 19.47
CA THR A 180 -9.71 -16.07 18.32
C THR A 180 -10.14 -14.72 17.81
N ALA A 181 -10.26 -14.56 16.50
CA ALA A 181 -10.60 -13.28 15.90
C ALA A 181 -11.64 -13.45 14.79
N THR A 182 -12.59 -12.51 14.74
CA THR A 182 -13.52 -12.33 13.62
C THR A 182 -13.51 -10.88 13.21
N PHE A 183 -13.87 -10.58 11.96
CA PHE A 183 -13.84 -9.20 11.47
C PHE A 183 -15.06 -8.87 10.61
N THR A 184 -15.32 -7.58 10.51
CA THR A 184 -16.27 -6.99 9.56
C THR A 184 -15.60 -5.82 8.85
N THR A 185 -15.98 -5.57 7.60
CA THR A 185 -15.45 -4.48 6.77
C THR A 185 -16.51 -4.09 5.73
N ASN A 186 -16.53 -2.82 5.32
CA ASN A 186 -17.42 -2.30 4.29
C ASN A 186 -17.07 -2.85 2.92
#